data_AF-A0A244E2A8-F1
#
_entry.id   AF-A0A244E2A8-F1
#
_cell.length_a   1.000
_cell.length_b   1.000
_cell.length_c   1.000
_cell.angle_alpha   90.00
_cell.angle_beta   90.00
_cell.angle_gamma   90.00
#
_symmetry.space_group_name_H-M   'P 1'
#
loop_
_entity.id
_entity.type
_entity.pdbx_description
1 polymer ?
#
loop_
_entity_poly.entity_id
_entity_poly.type
_entity_poly.pdbx_seq_one_letter_code
_entity_poly.pdbx_strand_id
1 'polypeptide(L)'
;MNRYATLLRAVLVTGVATAALAGCGMMSSSNTASFSGSMNAASEVPPNMTRGSGLVEAWLNRDTNVLKYKIIYTGLSGPATAAHFHGPAAAGENAGVALPFANPASPIEGQATLTPAQAADLSAGKWYANIHTAANPNGEIRGQLLPKM
;
A
#
# COMPACT_ATOMS: atom_id res chain seq x y z
N MET A 1 34.97 -26.02 -81.46
CA MET A 1 35.71 -24.83 -81.00
C MET A 1 34.86 -23.60 -81.26
N ASN A 2 34.27 -23.01 -80.22
CA ASN A 2 34.09 -21.57 -80.03
C ASN A 2 33.35 -21.32 -78.70
N ARG A 3 33.85 -20.32 -77.97
CA ARG A 3 33.64 -20.04 -76.55
C ARG A 3 32.64 -18.91 -76.37
N TYR A 4 31.73 -19.01 -75.39
CA TYR A 4 31.11 -17.88 -74.65
C TYR A 4 30.65 -18.43 -73.29
N ALA A 5 31.39 -18.19 -72.20
CA ALA A 5 31.21 -17.08 -71.24
C ALA A 5 30.01 -17.28 -70.28
N THR A 6 30.39 -17.56 -69.03
CA THR A 6 29.76 -17.36 -67.70
C THR A 6 28.43 -16.60 -67.66
N LEU A 7 27.49 -17.02 -66.80
CA LEU A 7 26.82 -16.16 -65.80
C LEU A 7 26.00 -16.99 -64.80
N LEU A 8 26.28 -16.77 -63.51
CA LEU A 8 25.51 -17.23 -62.36
C LEU A 8 24.07 -16.74 -62.42
N ARG A 9 23.10 -17.58 -62.02
CA ARG A 9 21.85 -17.13 -61.40
C ARG A 9 21.47 -18.06 -60.25
N ALA A 10 21.68 -17.57 -59.04
CA ALA A 10 21.09 -18.11 -57.82
C ALA A 10 19.56 -17.98 -57.91
N VAL A 11 18.83 -19.06 -57.64
CA VAL A 11 17.39 -19.03 -57.46
C VAL A 11 17.12 -19.13 -55.96
N LEU A 12 16.77 -17.98 -55.38
CA LEU A 12 16.13 -17.84 -54.08
C LEU A 12 14.79 -18.57 -54.10
N VAL A 13 14.59 -19.54 -53.20
CA VAL A 13 13.26 -20.00 -52.82
C VAL A 13 12.91 -19.34 -51.49
N THR A 14 12.11 -18.29 -51.60
CA THR A 14 11.36 -17.66 -50.51
C THR A 14 10.31 -18.61 -49.96
N GLY A 15 10.40 -18.93 -48.68
CA GLY A 15 9.33 -19.54 -47.89
C GLY A 15 9.18 -18.78 -46.58
N VAL A 16 8.33 -17.76 -46.58
CA VAL A 16 7.95 -16.99 -45.40
C VAL A 16 6.89 -17.79 -44.63
N ALA A 17 7.15 -18.10 -43.37
CA ALA A 17 6.11 -18.44 -42.40
C ALA A 17 6.33 -17.58 -41.16
N THR A 18 5.67 -16.42 -41.12
CA THR A 18 5.57 -15.53 -39.98
C THR A 18 4.70 -16.17 -38.90
N ALA A 19 5.31 -16.67 -37.82
CA ALA A 19 4.62 -16.86 -36.55
C ALA A 19 4.93 -15.66 -35.65
N ALA A 20 4.20 -14.56 -35.86
CA ALA A 20 4.17 -13.45 -34.91
C ALA A 20 3.39 -13.89 -33.67
N LEU A 21 4.09 -14.45 -32.68
CA LEU A 21 3.57 -14.54 -31.32
C LEU A 21 3.62 -13.13 -30.73
N ALA A 22 2.55 -12.37 -30.98
CA ALA A 22 2.22 -11.14 -30.26
C ALA A 22 1.92 -11.49 -28.79
N GLY A 23 2.96 -11.81 -28.02
CA GLY A 23 2.93 -11.92 -26.57
C GLY A 23 3.01 -10.54 -25.92
N CYS A 24 2.12 -9.62 -26.28
CA CYS A 24 1.94 -8.35 -25.60
C CYS A 24 0.56 -8.37 -24.94
N GLY A 25 0.45 -9.02 -23.79
CA GLY A 25 -0.81 -9.01 -23.07
C GLY A 25 -0.84 -9.97 -21.91
N MET A 26 -0.15 -9.63 -20.81
CA MET A 26 -0.56 -9.88 -19.42
C MET A 26 0.29 -8.99 -18.47
N MET A 27 0.32 -7.67 -18.69
CA MET A 27 0.58 -6.81 -17.53
C MET A 27 -0.72 -6.81 -16.74
N SER A 28 -0.82 -7.65 -15.71
CA SER A 28 -1.85 -7.46 -14.69
C SER A 28 -1.65 -6.06 -14.12
N SER A 29 -2.50 -5.11 -14.52
CA SER A 29 -2.63 -3.86 -13.78
C SER A 29 -2.96 -4.26 -12.35
N SER A 30 -2.04 -4.03 -11.41
CA SER A 30 -2.34 -4.35 -10.01
C SER A 30 -3.55 -3.51 -9.61
N ASN A 31 -4.65 -4.15 -9.24
CA ASN A 31 -5.85 -3.48 -8.74
C ASN A 31 -5.60 -3.01 -7.30
N THR A 32 -4.68 -2.08 -7.14
CA THR A 32 -4.17 -1.61 -5.86
C THR A 32 -4.79 -0.26 -5.54
N ALA A 33 -5.53 -0.19 -4.43
CA ALA A 33 -5.97 1.08 -3.87
C ALA A 33 -4.92 1.61 -2.88
N SER A 34 -4.59 2.89 -2.99
CA SER A 34 -3.63 3.55 -2.09
C SER A 34 -4.37 4.42 -1.07
N PHE A 35 -3.84 4.47 0.15
CA PHE A 35 -4.41 5.22 1.27
C PHE A 35 -3.31 6.00 1.99
N SER A 36 -3.65 7.12 2.62
CA SER A 36 -2.77 7.81 3.54
C SER A 36 -3.51 8.59 4.62
N GLY A 37 -2.78 8.90 5.69
CA GLY A 37 -3.23 9.79 6.75
C GLY A 37 -2.05 10.46 7.45
N SER A 38 -2.12 11.78 7.60
CA SER A 38 -1.23 12.49 8.53
C SER A 38 -1.66 12.19 9.96
N MET A 39 -0.71 11.85 10.81
CA MET A 39 -0.92 11.48 12.20
C MET A 39 -0.45 12.62 13.11
N ASN A 40 -1.26 12.99 14.10
CA ASN A 40 -0.89 14.01 15.08
C ASN A 40 -1.70 13.87 16.37
N ALA A 41 -1.27 14.59 17.41
CA ALA A 41 -1.89 14.60 18.74
C ALA A 41 -3.28 15.27 18.78
N ALA A 42 -3.49 16.29 17.94
CA ALA A 42 -4.76 17.02 17.88
C ALA A 42 -5.90 16.17 17.27
N SER A 43 -5.55 15.16 16.47
CA SER A 43 -6.49 14.19 15.92
C SER A 43 -6.96 13.14 16.94
N GLU A 44 -6.30 12.99 18.09
CA GLU A 44 -6.74 12.09 19.17
C GLU A 44 -8.12 12.45 19.70
N VAL A 45 -8.81 11.47 20.30
CA VAL A 45 -10.15 11.68 20.87
C VAL A 45 -10.20 11.09 22.29
N PRO A 46 -10.11 11.93 23.34
CA PRO A 46 -9.91 13.39 23.30
C PRO A 46 -8.50 13.79 22.82
N PRO A 47 -8.31 15.01 22.26
CA PRO A 47 -7.00 15.50 21.83
C PRO A 47 -6.01 15.59 22.99
N ASN A 48 -4.72 15.41 22.69
CA ASN A 48 -3.64 15.67 23.64
C ASN A 48 -2.70 16.79 23.11
N MET A 49 -1.73 17.20 23.93
CA MET A 49 -0.89 18.38 23.69
C MET A 49 0.56 18.04 23.30
N THR A 50 0.84 16.80 22.91
CA THR A 50 2.22 16.43 22.54
C THR A 50 2.58 16.94 21.14
N ARG A 51 3.87 16.90 20.81
CA ARG A 51 4.40 17.31 19.50
C ARG A 51 4.56 16.15 18.54
N GLY A 52 3.99 14.99 18.88
CA GLY A 52 4.05 13.80 18.07
C GLY A 52 3.44 14.06 16.69
N SER A 53 4.10 13.54 15.66
CA SER A 53 3.58 13.59 14.30
C SER A 53 4.03 12.38 13.49
N GLY A 54 3.29 12.04 12.45
CA GLY A 54 3.63 10.95 11.56
C GLY A 54 2.83 10.94 10.26
N LEU A 55 3.13 9.97 9.44
CA LEU A 55 2.44 9.66 8.19
C LEU A 55 2.24 8.16 8.12
N VAL A 56 1.02 7.75 7.80
CA VAL A 56 0.71 6.40 7.37
C VAL A 56 0.44 6.38 5.87
N GLU A 57 0.98 5.36 5.20
CA GLU A 57 0.66 4.98 3.84
C GLU A 57 0.27 3.51 3.80
N ALA A 58 -0.73 3.17 3.00
CA ALA A 58 -1.15 1.79 2.83
C ALA A 58 -1.61 1.50 1.40
N TRP A 59 -1.46 0.24 0.99
CA TRP A 59 -1.75 -0.25 -0.35
C TRP A 59 -2.53 -1.56 -0.25
N LEU A 60 -3.80 -1.53 -0.63
CA LEU A 60 -4.67 -2.69 -0.64
C LEU A 60 -4.73 -3.28 -2.05
N ASN A 61 -4.24 -4.49 -2.23
CA ASN A 61 -4.56 -5.28 -3.41
C ASN A 61 -6.01 -5.76 -3.29
N ARG A 62 -6.89 -5.27 -4.16
CA ARG A 62 -8.34 -5.53 -4.10
C ARG A 62 -8.73 -6.92 -4.62
N ASP A 63 -7.82 -7.61 -5.28
CA ASP A 63 -8.04 -8.97 -5.78
C ASP A 63 -7.71 -10.01 -4.69
N THR A 64 -6.69 -9.74 -3.87
CA THR A 64 -6.22 -10.65 -2.82
C THR A 64 -6.57 -10.20 -1.40
N ASN A 65 -7.09 -8.99 -1.22
CA ASN A 65 -7.27 -8.29 0.06
C ASN A 65 -5.99 -8.17 0.90
N VAL A 66 -4.82 -8.28 0.29
CA VAL A 66 -3.55 -8.05 0.97
C VAL A 66 -3.33 -6.54 1.11
N LEU A 67 -3.35 -6.06 2.35
CA LEU A 67 -2.95 -4.71 2.73
C LEU A 67 -1.45 -4.72 3.04
N LYS A 68 -0.67 -3.89 2.35
CA LYS A 68 0.68 -3.50 2.76
C LYS A 68 0.64 -2.11 3.37
N TYR A 69 1.46 -1.83 4.36
CA TYR A 69 1.47 -0.52 5.00
C TYR A 69 2.87 -0.11 5.47
N LYS A 70 3.06 1.20 5.56
CA LYS A 70 4.23 1.86 6.12
C LYS A 70 3.78 3.03 6.98
N ILE A 71 4.34 3.12 8.19
CA ILE A 71 4.10 4.23 9.11
C ILE A 71 5.46 4.76 9.56
N ILE A 72 5.61 6.07 9.45
CA ILE A 72 6.76 6.81 9.95
C ILE A 72 6.26 7.89 10.90
N TYR A 73 6.84 7.96 12.09
CA TYR A 73 6.49 8.97 13.08
C TYR A 73 7.73 9.42 13.86
N THR A 74 7.60 10.57 14.53
CA THR A 74 8.63 11.16 15.39
C THR A 74 7.99 12.07 16.45
N GLY A 75 8.81 12.54 17.39
CA GLY A 75 8.42 13.58 18.36
C GLY A 75 7.42 13.14 19.42
N LEU A 76 7.26 11.84 19.66
CA LEU A 76 6.40 11.33 20.72
C LEU A 76 6.93 11.74 22.10
N SER A 77 6.05 11.76 23.10
CA SER A 77 6.42 12.03 24.50
C SER A 77 7.39 11.01 25.13
N GLY A 78 7.56 9.84 24.52
CA GLY A 78 8.45 8.77 24.96
C GLY A 78 8.49 7.60 23.96
N PRO A 79 9.12 6.46 24.31
CA PRO A 79 9.10 5.26 23.48
C PRO A 79 7.68 4.81 23.16
N ALA A 80 7.44 4.39 21.92
CA ALA A 80 6.16 3.81 21.53
C ALA A 80 5.98 2.45 22.21
N THR A 81 4.83 2.24 22.84
CA THR A 81 4.52 1.02 23.60
C THR A 81 3.57 0.09 22.85
N ALA A 82 2.73 0.64 21.99
CA ALA A 82 1.82 -0.09 21.12
C ALA A 82 1.47 0.74 19.88
N ALA A 83 0.98 0.07 18.84
CA ALA A 83 0.50 0.71 17.63
C ALA A 83 -0.47 -0.21 16.89
N HIS A 84 -1.55 0.37 16.35
CA HIS A 84 -2.62 -0.38 15.72
C HIS A 84 -3.26 0.39 14.55
N PHE A 85 -3.91 -0.35 13.65
CA PHE A 85 -5.09 0.18 12.95
C PHE A 85 -6.34 -0.09 13.78
N HIS A 86 -7.19 0.92 13.89
CA HIS A 86 -8.51 0.85 14.49
C HIS A 86 -9.60 1.07 13.44
N GLY A 87 -10.78 0.51 13.69
CA GLY A 87 -11.95 0.69 12.83
C GLY A 87 -13.03 -0.38 13.08
N PRO A 88 -14.22 -0.21 12.49
CA PRO A 88 -14.65 0.95 11.73
C PRO A 88 -15.07 2.14 12.62
N ALA A 89 -14.64 3.36 12.28
CA ALA A 89 -15.08 4.61 12.90
C ALA A 89 -15.05 5.77 11.89
N ALA A 90 -15.99 6.69 12.01
CA ALA A 90 -15.88 7.99 11.33
C ALA A 90 -14.72 8.81 11.91
N ALA A 91 -14.27 9.84 11.17
CA ALA A 91 -13.30 10.79 11.70
C ALA A 91 -13.86 11.46 12.96
N GLY A 92 -13.06 11.48 14.04
CA GLY A 92 -13.49 12.01 15.34
C GLY A 92 -14.16 10.99 16.27
N GLU A 93 -14.32 9.75 15.86
CA GLU A 93 -14.83 8.66 16.71
C GLU A 93 -13.73 7.65 17.05
N ASN A 94 -13.93 6.91 18.16
CA ASN A 94 -13.06 5.82 18.59
C ASN A 94 -13.66 4.48 18.19
N ALA A 95 -12.80 3.52 17.82
CA ALA A 95 -13.16 2.14 17.53
C ALA A 95 -12.22 1.15 18.22
N GLY A 96 -12.59 -0.13 18.22
CA GLY A 96 -11.70 -1.22 18.60
C GLY A 96 -10.54 -1.41 17.62
N VAL A 97 -9.61 -2.29 17.98
CA VAL A 97 -8.47 -2.66 17.14
C VAL A 97 -8.95 -3.48 15.94
N ALA A 98 -8.62 -3.01 14.74
CA ALA A 98 -8.87 -3.71 13.49
C ALA A 98 -7.66 -4.54 13.06
N LEU A 99 -6.44 -4.03 13.27
CA LEU A 99 -5.19 -4.74 13.01
C LEU A 99 -4.10 -4.32 14.01
N PRO A 100 -3.60 -5.23 14.86
CA PRO A 100 -2.47 -4.92 15.73
C PRO A 100 -1.12 -4.98 15.00
N PHE A 101 -0.15 -4.19 15.45
CA PHE A 101 1.23 -4.27 14.94
C PHE A 101 2.14 -4.99 15.94
N ALA A 102 3.02 -5.87 15.44
CA ALA A 102 3.93 -6.65 16.29
C ALA A 102 5.03 -5.79 16.95
N ASN A 103 5.47 -4.74 16.26
CA ASN A 103 6.48 -3.80 16.76
C ASN A 103 6.00 -2.37 16.48
N PRO A 104 5.89 -1.51 17.50
CA PRO A 104 5.45 -0.14 17.31
C PRO A 104 6.58 0.81 16.88
N ALA A 105 7.84 0.37 16.80
CA ALA A 105 8.97 1.24 16.47
C ALA A 105 8.94 1.76 15.02
N SER A 106 9.17 3.06 14.85
CA SER A 106 9.30 3.72 13.54
C SER A 106 10.60 3.33 12.81
N PRO A 107 10.57 2.99 11.51
CA PRO A 107 9.39 2.80 10.68
C PRO A 107 8.66 1.48 10.99
N ILE A 108 7.33 1.53 11.03
CA ILE A 108 6.49 0.32 11.09
C ILE A 108 6.15 -0.07 9.65
N GLU A 109 6.59 -1.24 9.22
CA GLU A 109 6.27 -1.82 7.91
C GLU A 109 5.67 -3.20 8.10
N GLY A 110 4.67 -3.54 7.29
CA GLY A 110 4.04 -4.84 7.40
C GLY A 110 2.99 -5.08 6.33
N GLN A 111 2.38 -6.27 6.44
CA GLN A 111 1.26 -6.66 5.60
C GLN A 111 0.30 -7.56 6.36
N ALA A 112 -0.97 -7.51 5.98
CA ALA A 112 -2.01 -8.39 6.47
C ALA A 112 -3.03 -8.69 5.38
N THR A 113 -3.57 -9.91 5.38
CA THR A 113 -4.73 -10.23 4.55
C THR A 113 -5.98 -9.81 5.29
N LEU A 114 -6.73 -8.86 4.72
CA LEU A 114 -7.96 -8.35 5.30
C LEU A 114 -9.14 -9.29 4.97
N THR A 115 -10.10 -9.36 5.89
CA THR A 115 -11.43 -9.87 5.53
C THR A 115 -12.12 -8.91 4.54
N PRO A 116 -13.12 -9.38 3.76
CA PRO A 116 -13.87 -8.50 2.87
C PRO A 116 -14.51 -7.29 3.57
N ALA A 117 -15.01 -7.48 4.81
CA ALA A 117 -15.58 -6.40 5.61
C ALA A 117 -14.52 -5.35 6.00
N GLN A 118 -13.35 -5.80 6.47
CA GLN A 118 -12.23 -4.90 6.79
C GLN A 118 -11.74 -4.12 5.56
N ALA A 119 -11.65 -4.79 4.40
CA ALA A 119 -11.28 -4.13 3.14
C ALA A 119 -12.30 -3.08 2.71
N ALA A 120 -13.60 -3.34 2.91
CA ALA A 120 -14.67 -2.39 2.66
C ALA A 120 -14.61 -1.19 3.62
N ASP A 121 -14.40 -1.44 4.92
CA ASP A 121 -14.28 -0.38 5.94
C ASP A 121 -13.06 0.52 5.69
N LEU A 122 -11.90 -0.06 5.36
CA LEU A 122 -10.71 0.70 4.94
C LEU A 122 -11.01 1.52 3.69
N SER A 123 -11.63 0.91 2.68
CA SER A 123 -12.01 1.60 1.43
C SER A 123 -12.99 2.75 1.66
N ALA A 124 -13.84 2.65 2.67
CA ALA A 124 -14.78 3.69 3.09
C ALA A 124 -14.12 4.77 3.98
N GLY A 125 -12.81 4.69 4.21
CA GLY A 125 -12.08 5.65 5.05
C GLY A 125 -12.42 5.54 6.52
N LYS A 126 -12.88 4.38 7.00
CA LYS A 126 -13.31 4.17 8.39
C LYS A 126 -12.21 3.63 9.30
N TRP A 127 -10.96 3.62 8.83
CA TRP A 127 -9.81 3.16 9.59
C TRP A 127 -8.89 4.31 9.96
N TYR A 128 -8.24 4.21 11.11
CA TYR A 128 -7.17 5.13 11.51
C TYR A 128 -5.97 4.38 12.07
N ALA A 129 -4.77 4.90 11.82
CA ALA A 129 -3.55 4.48 12.50
C ALA A 129 -3.47 5.18 13.85
N ASN A 130 -3.02 4.49 14.88
CA ASN A 130 -2.83 5.04 16.22
C ASN A 130 -1.54 4.51 16.85
N ILE A 131 -0.75 5.40 17.45
CA ILE A 131 0.47 5.06 18.21
C ILE A 131 0.26 5.45 19.67
N HIS A 132 0.76 4.61 20.59
CA HIS A 132 0.63 4.79 22.03
C HIS A 132 2.00 4.95 22.68
N THR A 133 2.05 5.68 23.79
CA THR A 133 3.23 5.78 24.67
C THR A 133 2.83 5.47 26.11
N ALA A 134 3.81 5.39 27.02
CA ALA A 134 3.52 5.28 28.45
C ALA A 134 2.75 6.49 29.01
N ALA A 135 3.00 7.69 28.49
CA ALA A 135 2.33 8.92 28.94
C ALA A 135 0.92 9.08 28.32
N ASN A 136 0.70 8.51 27.14
CA ASN A 136 -0.58 8.54 26.43
C ASN A 136 -1.01 7.11 26.03
N PRO A 137 -1.43 6.29 27.02
CA PRO A 137 -1.75 4.88 26.79
C PRO A 137 -2.99 4.67 25.92
N ASN A 138 -3.92 5.64 25.90
CA ASN A 138 -5.13 5.57 25.08
C ASN A 138 -4.94 6.09 23.65
N GLY A 139 -3.76 6.64 23.32
CA GLY A 139 -3.45 7.22 22.02
C GLY A 139 -2.60 8.49 22.16
N GLU A 140 -1.42 8.48 21.56
CA GLU A 140 -0.50 9.62 21.48
C GLU A 140 -0.72 10.40 20.19
N ILE A 141 -0.78 9.70 19.05
CA ILE A 141 -1.06 10.28 17.74
C ILE A 141 -1.94 9.37 16.89
N ARG A 142 -2.87 9.95 16.13
CA ARG A 142 -3.70 9.23 15.16
C ARG A 142 -3.86 9.97 13.85
N GLY A 143 -4.10 9.19 12.80
CA GLY A 143 -4.42 9.70 11.46
C GLY A 143 -5.40 8.78 10.76
N GLN A 144 -6.48 9.36 10.21
CA GLN A 144 -7.46 8.63 9.42
C GLN A 144 -6.84 8.20 8.09
N LEU A 145 -7.04 6.94 7.67
CA LEU A 145 -6.62 6.45 6.36
C LEU A 145 -7.68 6.82 5.35
N LEU A 146 -7.35 7.73 4.44
CA LEU A 146 -8.22 8.15 3.35
C LEU A 146 -7.66 7.67 2.01
N PRO A 147 -8.50 7.32 1.02
CA PRO A 147 -8.04 6.99 -0.32
C PRO A 147 -7.20 8.13 -0.90
N LYS A 148 -6.06 7.80 -1.52
CA LYS A 148 -5.30 8.73 -2.35
C LYS A 148 -5.99 8.84 -3.72
N MET A 149 -6.20 10.08 -4.16
CA MET A 149 -6.70 10.39 -5.51
C MET A 149 -5.58 10.24 -6.55
#